data_AF-V9GYJ5-F1
#
_entry.id   AF-V9GYJ5-F1
#
_cell.length_a   1.000
_cell.length_b   1.000
_cell.length_c   1.000
_cell.angle_alpha   90.00
_cell.angle_beta   90.00
_cell.angle_gamma   90.00
#
_symmetry.space_group_name_H-M   'P 1'
#
loop_
_entity.id
_entity.type
_entity.pdbx_description
1 polymer ?
#
loop_
_entity_poly.entity_id
_entity_poly.type
_entity_poly.pdbx_seq_one_letter_code
_entity_poly.pdbx_strand_id
1 'polypeptide(L)'
;AQRYEAASTIYGPHTLSAYIQLFRNLAKAIATGEVAEVIFVGANPKNSVQNQTHQTFLTVEKYEATSTSWQIVCNDASWETRFYWHKGLLGLSNATVEWHIPDTAQPGIYRIRYFGHNRKQDILKPAVILSFEGTSPAFEVVTI
;
A
#
# COMPACT_ATOMS: atom_id res chain seq x y z
N ALA A 1 -38.15 -14.97 -9.45
CA ALA A 1 -38.21 -16.34 -10.00
C ALA A 1 -37.00 -17.12 -9.51
N GLN A 2 -37.18 -18.33 -8.99
CA GLN A 2 -36.10 -19.19 -8.47
C GLN A 2 -35.34 -19.85 -9.64
N ARG A 3 -34.50 -19.07 -10.34
CA ARG A 3 -33.56 -19.58 -11.35
C ARG A 3 -32.24 -19.99 -10.68
N TYR A 4 -31.29 -20.55 -11.44
CA TYR A 4 -30.02 -21.06 -10.92
C TYR A 4 -29.31 -20.04 -10.00
N GLU A 5 -29.30 -18.77 -10.41
CA GLU A 5 -28.67 -17.66 -9.71
C GLU A 5 -29.34 -17.34 -8.36
N ALA A 6 -30.66 -17.55 -8.27
CA ALA A 6 -31.42 -17.35 -7.04
C ALA A 6 -31.19 -18.48 -6.02
N ALA A 7 -30.99 -19.72 -6.49
CA ALA A 7 -30.63 -20.85 -5.63
C ALA A 7 -29.17 -20.81 -5.15
N SER A 8 -28.27 -20.17 -5.92
CA SER A 8 -26.88 -19.89 -5.53
C SER A 8 -26.70 -18.61 -4.70
N THR A 9 -27.80 -17.96 -4.31
CA THR A 9 -27.79 -16.82 -3.37
C THR A 9 -27.77 -17.36 -1.93
N ILE A 10 -26.59 -17.74 -1.45
CA ILE A 10 -26.41 -18.53 -0.21
C ILE A 10 -26.89 -17.84 1.08
N TYR A 11 -27.02 -16.51 1.08
CA TYR A 11 -27.48 -15.74 2.25
C TYR A 11 -28.95 -15.30 2.14
N GLY A 12 -29.71 -15.88 1.22
CA GLY A 12 -31.15 -15.68 1.11
C GLY A 12 -31.57 -14.38 0.39
N PRO A 13 -32.87 -14.05 0.40
CA PRO A 13 -33.46 -13.05 -0.50
C PRO A 13 -32.96 -11.62 -0.30
N HIS A 14 -32.36 -11.32 0.86
CA HIS A 14 -31.83 -9.99 1.19
C HIS A 14 -30.33 -9.83 0.91
N THR A 15 -29.68 -10.85 0.32
CA THR A 15 -28.24 -10.83 -0.01
C THR A 15 -27.87 -9.60 -0.83
N LEU A 16 -28.67 -9.26 -1.85
CA LEU A 16 -28.44 -8.09 -2.70
C LEU A 16 -28.51 -6.78 -1.90
N SER A 17 -29.54 -6.63 -1.06
CA SER A 17 -29.69 -5.42 -0.23
C SER A 17 -28.55 -5.27 0.78
N ALA A 18 -28.09 -6.37 1.38
CA ALA A 18 -26.95 -6.39 2.29
C ALA A 18 -25.65 -5.98 1.58
N TYR A 19 -25.38 -6.50 0.38
CA TYR A 19 -24.24 -6.07 -0.43
C TYR A 19 -24.35 -4.60 -0.85
N ILE A 20 -25.51 -4.13 -1.29
CA ILE A 20 -25.72 -2.70 -1.61
C ILE A 20 -25.41 -1.82 -0.40
N GLN A 21 -25.81 -2.22 0.80
CA GLN A 21 -25.51 -1.48 2.03
C GLN A 21 -24.02 -1.48 2.36
N LEU A 22 -23.36 -2.64 2.29
CA LEU A 22 -21.91 -2.75 2.51
C LEU A 22 -21.11 -1.90 1.52
N PHE A 23 -21.45 -1.98 0.22
CA PHE A 23 -20.76 -1.22 -0.83
C PHE A 23 -21.07 0.28 -0.78
N ARG A 24 -22.26 0.70 -0.32
CA ARG A 24 -22.57 2.13 -0.09
C ARG A 24 -21.77 2.70 1.06
N ASN A 25 -21.62 1.96 2.15
CA ASN A 25 -20.81 2.38 3.28
C ASN A 25 -19.32 2.47 2.89
N LEU A 26 -18.83 1.49 2.14
CA LEU A 26 -17.47 1.49 1.61
C LEU A 26 -17.24 2.65 0.61
N ALA A 27 -18.16 2.86 -0.33
CA ALA A 27 -18.06 3.94 -1.31
C ALA A 27 -18.09 5.34 -0.66
N LYS A 28 -18.86 5.52 0.42
CA LYS A 28 -18.89 6.78 1.19
C LYS A 28 -17.56 7.02 1.91
N ALA A 29 -16.99 5.99 2.54
CA ALA A 29 -15.68 6.07 3.19
C ALA A 29 -14.53 6.32 2.18
N ILE A 30 -14.62 5.76 0.98
CA ILE A 30 -13.69 6.05 -0.12
C ILE A 30 -13.84 7.49 -0.63
N ALA A 31 -15.06 8.05 -0.61
CA ALA A 31 -15.36 9.37 -1.17
C ALA A 31 -14.96 10.54 -0.27
N THR A 32 -14.73 10.31 1.03
CA THR A 32 -14.38 11.37 2.00
C THR A 32 -12.93 11.34 2.47
N GLY A 33 -12.17 10.30 2.14
CA GLY A 33 -10.80 10.10 2.61
C GLY A 33 -9.75 10.83 1.76
N GLU A 34 -8.86 11.55 2.42
CA GLU A 34 -7.65 12.09 1.79
C GLU A 34 -6.65 10.97 1.51
N VAL A 35 -5.94 11.08 0.39
CA VAL A 35 -4.94 10.09 -0.04
C VAL A 35 -3.56 10.73 0.02
N ALA A 36 -2.68 10.16 0.84
CA ALA A 36 -1.27 10.53 0.85
C ALA A 36 -0.53 9.72 -0.22
N GLU A 37 -0.06 10.38 -1.27
CA GLU A 37 0.69 9.77 -2.37
C GLU A 37 2.18 10.15 -2.29
N VAL A 38 3.06 9.15 -2.41
CA VAL A 38 4.51 9.37 -2.54
C VAL A 38 5.07 8.53 -3.67
N ILE A 39 5.87 9.17 -4.53
CA ILE A 39 6.52 8.51 -5.67
C ILE A 39 8.03 8.42 -5.40
N PHE A 40 8.55 7.21 -5.46
CA PHE A 40 9.98 6.91 -5.38
C PHE A 40 10.53 6.47 -6.73
N VAL A 41 11.81 6.74 -6.98
CA VAL A 41 12.54 6.01 -8.01
C VAL A 41 12.71 4.57 -7.50
N GLY A 42 12.16 3.63 -8.25
CA GLY A 42 12.06 2.23 -7.87
C GLY A 42 12.77 1.29 -8.82
N ALA A 43 12.79 0.01 -8.44
CA ALA A 43 13.26 -1.09 -9.27
C ALA A 43 12.14 -2.12 -9.47
N ASN A 44 12.34 -3.06 -10.40
CA ASN A 44 11.31 -4.07 -10.70
C ASN A 44 11.00 -4.93 -9.46
N PRO A 45 9.73 -5.00 -9.00
CA PRO A 45 9.34 -5.72 -7.78
C PRO A 45 9.68 -7.21 -7.82
N LYS A 46 9.80 -7.81 -9.01
CA LYS A 46 10.19 -9.22 -9.19
C LYS A 46 11.54 -9.55 -8.54
N ASN A 47 12.42 -8.55 -8.40
CA ASN A 47 13.73 -8.75 -7.81
C ASN A 47 13.63 -9.04 -6.30
N SER A 48 12.54 -8.65 -5.64
CA SER A 48 12.32 -8.91 -4.21
C SER A 48 11.74 -10.30 -3.92
N VAL A 49 11.29 -11.06 -4.93
CA VAL A 49 10.57 -12.35 -4.74
C VAL A 49 11.48 -13.45 -4.18
N GLN A 50 12.75 -13.46 -4.56
CA GLN A 50 13.68 -14.54 -4.21
C GLN A 50 14.35 -14.33 -2.83
N ASN A 51 14.39 -13.07 -2.35
CA ASN A 51 14.95 -12.72 -1.04
C ASN A 51 13.83 -12.77 0.01
N GLN A 52 13.73 -13.88 0.73
CA GLN A 52 12.74 -14.15 1.80
C GLN A 52 12.84 -13.21 3.03
N THR A 53 13.73 -12.21 3.02
CA THR A 53 13.99 -11.32 4.15
C THR A 53 13.14 -10.06 4.16
N HIS A 54 12.54 -9.67 3.03
CA HIS A 54 11.66 -8.49 2.97
C HIS A 54 10.19 -8.92 3.05
N GLN A 55 9.57 -8.59 4.18
CA GLN A 55 8.17 -8.89 4.46
C GLN A 55 7.20 -7.87 3.84
N THR A 56 7.68 -6.70 3.42
CA THR A 56 6.84 -5.62 2.86
C THR A 56 7.59 -4.76 1.85
N PHE A 57 6.88 -4.22 0.85
CA PHE A 57 7.37 -3.19 -0.07
C PHE A 57 7.24 -1.77 0.49
N LEU A 58 6.38 -1.54 1.48
CA LEU A 58 6.16 -0.21 2.06
C LEU A 58 5.82 -0.27 3.55
N THR A 59 6.10 0.82 4.26
CA THR A 59 5.52 1.06 5.59
C THR A 59 5.01 2.49 5.70
N VAL A 60 3.89 2.64 6.40
CA VAL A 60 3.46 3.93 6.94
C VAL A 60 3.87 3.93 8.41
N GLU A 61 4.60 4.96 8.82
CA GLU A 61 5.12 5.09 10.18
C GLU A 61 4.60 6.36 10.83
N LYS A 62 4.14 6.26 12.09
CA LYS A 62 3.73 7.38 12.93
C LYS A 62 4.85 7.73 13.91
N TYR A 63 5.13 9.01 14.09
CA TYR A 63 6.09 9.49 15.06
C TYR A 63 5.47 9.55 16.46
N GLU A 64 6.07 8.84 17.41
CA GLU A 64 5.69 8.87 18.82
C GLU A 64 6.67 9.76 19.60
N ALA A 65 6.19 10.93 20.02
CA ALA A 65 7.01 11.92 20.72
C ALA A 65 7.44 11.45 22.12
N THR A 66 6.66 10.59 22.77
CA THR A 66 6.96 10.05 24.10
C THR A 66 8.21 9.17 24.11
N SER A 67 8.39 8.36 23.06
CA SER A 67 9.53 7.46 22.89
C SER A 67 10.58 7.96 21.91
N THR A 68 10.36 9.14 21.30
CA THR A 68 11.22 9.70 20.24
C THR A 68 11.48 8.68 19.12
N SER A 69 10.44 7.94 18.70
CA SER A 69 10.60 6.82 17.76
C SER A 69 9.48 6.73 16.73
N TRP A 70 9.78 6.13 15.59
CA TRP A 70 8.83 5.86 14.52
C TRP A 70 8.22 4.47 14.72
N GLN A 71 6.89 4.39 14.79
CA GLN A 71 6.13 3.16 14.93
C GLN A 71 5.42 2.83 13.62
N ILE A 72 5.54 1.58 13.16
CA ILE A 72 4.87 1.12 11.93
C ILE A 72 3.37 0.98 12.22
N VAL A 73 2.54 1.70 11.48
CA VAL A 73 1.08 1.64 11.59
C VAL A 73 0.45 0.84 10.45
N CYS A 74 1.03 0.88 9.25
CA CYS A 74 0.57 0.11 8.08
C CYS A 74 1.76 -0.48 7.32
N ASN A 75 1.51 -1.59 6.62
CA ASN A 75 2.43 -2.22 5.67
C ASN A 75 1.71 -2.46 4.33
N ASP A 76 2.32 -3.19 3.39
CA ASP A 76 1.72 -3.50 2.08
C ASP A 76 0.56 -4.52 2.13
N ALA A 77 0.35 -5.17 3.27
CA ALA A 77 -0.80 -6.05 3.53
C ALA A 77 -2.00 -5.30 4.13
N SER A 78 -1.83 -4.04 4.53
CA SER A 78 -2.91 -3.19 5.02
C SER A 78 -3.85 -2.80 3.87
N TRP A 79 -5.16 -2.84 4.10
CA TRP A 79 -6.18 -2.52 3.07
C TRP A 79 -6.16 -1.05 2.64
N GLU A 80 -5.64 -0.20 3.51
CA GLU A 80 -5.50 1.23 3.35
C GLU A 80 -4.31 1.63 2.49
N THR A 81 -3.38 0.71 2.21
CA THR A 81 -2.18 1.01 1.42
C THR A 81 -2.27 0.42 0.03
N ARG A 82 -1.65 1.09 -0.94
CA ARG A 82 -1.52 0.60 -2.30
C ARG A 82 -0.11 0.81 -2.80
N PHE A 83 0.36 -0.16 -3.56
CA PHE A 83 1.66 -0.14 -4.20
C PHE A 83 1.50 -0.29 -5.69
N TYR A 84 1.93 0.73 -6.43
CA TYR A 84 1.95 0.72 -7.88
C TYR A 84 3.38 0.78 -8.38
N TRP A 85 3.70 -0.07 -9.36
CA TRP A 85 4.98 -0.02 -10.05
C TRP A 85 4.77 0.36 -11.51
N HIS A 86 5.49 1.40 -11.95
CA HIS A 86 5.45 1.87 -13.32
C HIS A 86 6.81 1.73 -13.99
N LYS A 87 6.84 0.99 -15.12
CA LYS A 87 8.05 0.81 -15.92
C LYS A 87 8.32 2.03 -16.79
N GLY A 88 9.48 2.64 -16.64
CA GLY A 88 9.97 3.69 -17.53
C GLY A 88 10.85 3.16 -18.67
N LEU A 89 11.56 4.08 -19.32
CA LEU A 89 12.50 3.79 -20.39
C LEU A 89 13.89 3.43 -19.84
N LEU A 90 14.67 2.66 -20.60
CA LEU A 90 16.09 2.36 -20.32
C LEU A 90 16.38 1.80 -18.91
N GLY A 91 15.43 1.07 -18.32
CA GLY A 91 15.60 0.46 -17.00
C GLY A 91 15.24 1.36 -15.82
N LEU A 92 14.76 2.59 -16.07
CA LEU A 92 14.13 3.43 -15.07
C LEU A 92 12.76 2.86 -14.69
N SER A 93 12.36 3.02 -13.44
CA SER A 93 11.00 2.75 -13.00
C SER A 93 10.66 3.57 -11.77
N ASN A 94 9.37 3.80 -11.57
CA ASN A 94 8.84 4.49 -10.40
C ASN A 94 8.02 3.50 -9.56
N ALA A 95 8.07 3.72 -8.25
CA ALA A 95 7.23 3.04 -7.27
C ALA A 95 6.37 4.10 -6.58
N THR A 96 5.06 4.03 -6.80
CA THR A 96 4.08 4.91 -6.17
C THR A 96 3.47 4.17 -4.99
N VAL A 97 3.48 4.83 -3.83
CA VAL A 97 2.82 4.37 -2.62
C VAL A 97 1.67 5.31 -2.32
N GLU A 98 0.48 4.76 -2.20
CA GLU A 98 -0.70 5.49 -1.72
C GLU A 98 -1.07 4.98 -0.33
N TRP A 99 -1.37 5.90 0.56
CA TRP A 99 -2.02 5.60 1.83
C TRP A 99 -3.36 6.33 1.87
N HIS A 100 -4.44 5.55 1.84
CA HIS A 100 -5.80 6.02 2.06
C HIS A 100 -5.98 6.23 3.54
N ILE A 101 -5.91 7.49 3.98
CA ILE A 101 -5.98 7.82 5.40
C ILE A 101 -7.40 7.48 5.88
N PRO A 102 -7.57 6.48 6.76
CA PRO A 102 -8.90 6.14 7.25
C PRO A 102 -9.40 7.23 8.20
N ASP A 103 -10.72 7.41 8.29
CA ASP A 103 -11.34 8.36 9.23
C ASP A 103 -10.96 8.06 10.72
N THR A 104 -10.52 6.84 11.01
CA THR A 104 -10.06 6.41 12.34
C THR A 104 -8.57 6.71 12.58
N ALA A 105 -7.85 7.29 11.63
CA ALA A 105 -6.45 7.63 11.79
C ALA A 105 -6.28 8.68 12.90
N GLN A 106 -5.34 8.43 13.81
CA GLN A 106 -5.04 9.38 14.86
C GLN A 106 -4.28 10.58 14.26
N PRO A 107 -4.56 11.82 14.70
CA PRO A 107 -3.75 12.97 14.33
C PRO A 107 -2.29 12.78 14.74
N GLY A 108 -1.38 13.31 13.93
CA GLY A 108 0.05 13.25 14.23
C GLY A 108 0.93 13.34 13.01
N ILE A 109 2.23 13.10 13.22
CA ILE A 109 3.24 13.17 12.18
C ILE A 109 3.49 11.76 11.63
N TYR A 110 3.40 11.62 10.32
CA TYR A 110 3.57 10.37 9.59
C TYR A 110 4.68 10.50 8.55
N ARG A 111 5.21 9.34 8.12
CA ARG A 111 6.06 9.23 6.94
C ARG A 111 5.82 7.90 6.25
N ILE A 112 6.16 7.84 4.97
CA ILE A 112 6.08 6.63 4.16
C ILE A 112 7.49 6.17 3.82
N ARG A 113 7.74 4.87 3.95
CA ARG A 113 8.97 4.22 3.50
C ARG A 113 8.68 3.22 2.41
N TYR A 114 9.63 3.10 1.50
CA TYR A 114 9.63 2.16 0.40
C TYR A 114 10.86 1.27 0.50
N PHE A 115 10.66 -0.04 0.28
CA PHE A 115 11.72 -1.05 0.30
C PHE A 115 11.75 -1.78 -1.02
N GLY A 116 12.93 -1.86 -1.64
CA GLY A 116 13.08 -2.43 -2.97
C GLY A 116 14.39 -3.17 -3.16
N HIS A 117 14.48 -3.89 -4.28
CA HIS A 117 15.68 -4.57 -4.69
C HIS A 117 16.02 -4.23 -6.14
N ASN A 118 17.23 -3.72 -6.38
CA ASN A 118 17.73 -3.47 -7.72
C ASN A 118 18.62 -4.63 -8.18
N ARG A 119 18.59 -4.89 -9.49
CA ARG A 119 19.41 -5.91 -10.13
C ARG A 119 20.57 -5.22 -10.82
N LYS A 120 21.79 -5.50 -10.39
CA LYS A 120 23.03 -5.05 -11.04
C LYS A 120 23.64 -6.21 -11.82
N GLN A 121 24.04 -5.95 -13.06
CA GLN A 121 24.76 -6.90 -13.89
C GLN A 121 25.97 -6.20 -14.49
N ASP A 122 27.14 -6.52 -13.95
CA ASP A 122 28.41 -6.07 -14.52
C ASP A 122 28.89 -7.05 -15.59
N ILE A 123 29.69 -6.57 -16.55
CA ILE A 123 30.25 -7.37 -17.63
C ILE A 123 31.05 -8.54 -17.01
N LEU A 124 30.76 -9.78 -17.47
CA LEU A 124 31.39 -11.04 -17.04
C LEU A 124 31.13 -11.47 -15.58
N LYS A 125 30.23 -10.82 -14.84
CA LYS A 125 29.84 -11.24 -13.49
C LYS A 125 28.39 -11.75 -13.45
N PRO A 126 28.07 -12.71 -12.56
CA PRO A 126 26.69 -13.09 -12.31
C PRO A 126 25.88 -11.89 -11.81
N ALA A 127 24.59 -11.86 -12.13
CA ALA A 127 23.72 -10.78 -11.68
C ALA A 127 23.58 -10.78 -10.15
N VAL A 128 23.72 -9.61 -9.54
CA VAL A 128 23.59 -9.40 -8.10
C VAL A 128 22.33 -8.60 -7.82
N ILE A 129 21.59 -9.00 -6.80
CA ILE A 129 20.40 -8.28 -6.31
C ILE A 129 20.80 -7.58 -5.02
N LEU A 130 20.63 -6.26 -4.96
CA LEU A 130 20.96 -5.44 -3.78
C LEU A 130 19.69 -4.80 -3.23
N SER A 131 19.54 -4.75 -1.91
CA SER A 131 18.43 -4.07 -1.25
C SER A 131 18.70 -2.56 -1.18
N PHE A 132 17.61 -1.79 -1.19
CA PHE A 132 17.64 -0.36 -0.93
C PHE A 132 16.33 0.08 -0.28
N GLU A 133 16.35 1.24 0.34
CA GLU A 133 15.17 1.86 0.95
C GLU A 133 15.08 3.35 0.60
N GLY A 134 13.85 3.86 0.56
CA GLY A 134 13.54 5.27 0.42
C GLY A 134 12.61 5.70 1.56
N THR A 135 12.79 6.93 2.04
CA THR A 135 11.94 7.51 3.10
C THR A 135 11.42 8.85 2.62
N SER A 136 10.12 9.09 2.72
CA SER A 136 9.50 10.37 2.40
C SER A 136 9.87 11.44 3.44
N PRO A 137 9.71 12.73 3.12
CA PRO A 137 9.55 13.76 4.13
C PRO A 137 8.39 13.40 5.08
N ALA A 138 8.48 13.90 6.32
CA ALA A 138 7.38 13.76 7.27
C ALA A 138 6.23 14.70 6.90
N PHE A 139 4.99 14.27 7.13
CA PHE A 139 3.78 15.04 6.90
C PHE A 139 2.81 14.89 8.08
N GLU A 140 1.96 15.87 8.28
CA GLU A 140 1.00 15.89 9.39
C GLU A 140 -0.39 15.45 8.89
N VAL A 141 -1.04 14.61 9.69
CA VAL A 141 -2.45 14.24 9.52
C VAL A 141 -3.25 14.92 10.62
N VAL A 142 -4.28 15.67 10.24
CA VAL A 142 -5.20 16.37 11.13
C VAL A 142 -6.60 15.77 11.00
N THR A 143 -7.34 15.64 12.10
CA THR A 143 -8.77 15.33 12.06
C THR A 143 -9.56 16.59 11.73
N ILE A 144 -10.52 16.47 10.80
CA ILE A 144 -11.51 17.50 10.48
C ILE A 144 -12.62 17.51 11.54
#